data_AF-A0A529GKF5-F1
#
_entry.id   AF-A0A529GKF5-F1
#
_cell.length_a   1.000
_cell.length_b   1.000
_cell.length_c   1.000
_cell.angle_alpha   90.00
_cell.angle_beta   90.00
_cell.angle_gamma   90.00
#
_symmetry.space_group_name_H-M   'P 1'
#
loop_
_entity.id
_entity.type
_entity.pdbx_description
1 polymer ?
#
loop_
_entity_poly.entity_id
_entity_poly.type
_entity_poly.pdbx_seq_one_letter_code
_entity_poly.pdbx_strand_id
1 'polypeptide(L)' 'AFALVDQKGAPITEAAFRGHPSVVFFGFTHCPEVCPTTLFEMTGWLKTLGDEGKNLNAYFVTVDPERDTPEVVK' A
#
# COMPACT_ATOMS: atom_id res chain seq x y z
N ALA A 1 7.13 15.84 -5.10
CA ALA A 1 7.89 14.65 -5.53
C ALA A 1 8.38 13.94 -4.29
N PHE A 2 8.37 12.61 -4.28
CA PHE A 2 8.92 11.79 -3.20
C PHE A 2 9.86 10.74 -3.78
N ALA A 3 10.77 10.27 -2.94
CA ALA A 3 11.67 9.16 -3.25
C ALA A 3 11.62 8.18 -2.08
N LEU A 4 11.03 7.02 -2.32
CA LEU A 4 10.87 5.95 -1.34
C LEU A 4 11.49 4.66 -1.89
N VAL A 5 11.49 3.62 -1.07
CA VAL A 5 11.92 2.28 -1.43
C VAL A 5 10.74 1.34 -1.20
N ASP A 6 10.45 0.47 -2.17
CA ASP A 6 9.40 -0.53 -2.06
C ASP A 6 9.85 -1.74 -1.21
N GLN A 7 8.92 -2.66 -0.95
CA GLN A 7 9.18 -3.88 -0.19
C GLN A 7 10.17 -4.86 -0.85
N LYS A 8 10.59 -4.60 -2.09
CA LYS A 8 11.61 -5.36 -2.82
C LYS A 8 12.96 -4.64 -2.85
N GLY A 9 13.08 -3.47 -2.24
CA GLY A 9 14.29 -2.66 -2.25
C GLY A 9 14.46 -1.78 -3.50
N ALA A 10 13.43 -1.69 -4.35
CA ALA A 10 13.49 -0.88 -5.57
C ALA A 10 13.01 0.56 -5.29
N PRO A 11 13.59 1.58 -5.97
CA PRO A 11 13.15 2.95 -5.82
C PRO A 11 11.73 3.14 -6.37
N ILE A 12 10.89 3.85 -5.63
CA ILE A 12 9.53 4.22 -6.04
C ILE A 12 9.31 5.73 -5.86
N THR A 13 8.64 6.35 -6.84
CA THR A 13 8.37 7.80 -6.92
C THR A 13 6.93 8.05 -7.34
N GLU A 14 6.51 9.32 -7.47
CA GLU A 14 5.16 9.65 -7.94
C GLU A 14 4.84 9.12 -9.34
N ALA A 15 5.86 8.73 -10.11
CA ALA A 15 5.70 8.12 -11.42
C ALA A 15 4.88 6.81 -11.35
N ALA A 16 4.97 6.06 -10.24
CA ALA A 16 4.23 4.81 -10.06
C ALA A 16 2.71 5.00 -9.97
N PHE A 17 2.26 6.22 -9.63
CA PHE A 17 0.85 6.54 -9.38
C PHE A 17 0.17 7.17 -10.60
N ARG A 18 0.87 7.23 -11.75
CA ARG A 18 0.36 7.83 -12.99
C ARG A 18 -0.34 6.80 -13.86
N GLY A 19 -1.31 7.28 -14.67
CA GLY A 19 -2.00 6.48 -15.68
C GLY A 19 -3.21 5.70 -15.15
N HIS A 20 -3.23 5.35 -13.86
CA HIS A 20 -4.28 4.54 -13.23
C HIS A 20 -4.69 5.14 -11.87
N PRO A 21 -5.98 5.05 -11.49
CA PRO A 21 -6.39 5.42 -10.14
C PRO A 21 -5.64 4.57 -9.11
N SER A 22 -5.33 5.17 -7.96
CA SER A 22 -4.56 4.52 -6.90
C SER A 22 -5.25 4.70 -5.56
N VAL A 23 -5.39 3.62 -4.80
CA VAL A 23 -5.74 3.64 -3.38
C VAL A 23 -4.45 3.60 -2.58
N VAL A 24 -4.28 4.56 -1.68
CA VAL A 24 -3.08 4.66 -0.84
C VAL A 24 -3.52 4.59 0.61
N PHE A 25 -2.97 3.64 1.35
CA PHE A 25 -3.16 3.51 2.78
C PHE A 25 -1.85 3.81 3.50
N PHE A 26 -1.89 4.78 4.40
CA PHE A 26 -0.77 5.12 5.27
C PHE A 26 -0.98 4.45 6.64
N GLY A 27 -0.04 3.61 7.06
CA GLY A 27 -0.17 2.84 8.30
C GLY A 27 1.16 2.29 8.79
N PHE A 28 1.15 1.33 9.70
CA PHE A 28 2.38 0.64 10.15
C PHE A 28 2.04 -0.78 10.61
N THR A 29 2.98 -1.71 10.51
CA THR A 29 2.70 -3.16 10.71
C THR A 29 2.33 -3.50 12.16
N HIS A 30 2.83 -2.73 13.12
CA HIS A 30 2.61 -2.94 14.56
C HIS A 30 1.38 -2.20 15.10
N CYS A 31 0.44 -1.80 14.24
CA CYS A 31 -0.78 -1.13 14.68
C CYS A 31 -1.75 -2.18 15.29
N PRO A 32 -2.08 -2.09 16.59
CA PRO A 32 -2.71 -3.19 17.32
C PRO A 32 -4.17 -3.48 16.93
N GLU A 33 -4.88 -2.58 16.22
CA GLU A 33 -6.30 -2.80 15.89
C GLU A 33 -6.74 -2.35 14.49
N VAL A 34 -6.35 -1.16 14.04
CA VAL A 34 -6.97 -0.54 12.83
C VAL A 34 -6.38 -1.06 11.52
N CYS A 35 -5.07 -1.30 11.45
CA CYS A 35 -4.41 -1.71 10.21
C CYS A 35 -4.90 -3.04 9.61
N PRO A 36 -5.10 -4.15 10.37
CA PRO A 36 -5.60 -5.39 9.78
C PRO A 36 -7.03 -5.23 9.25
N THR A 37 -7.85 -4.44 9.92
CA THR A 37 -9.24 -4.17 9.50
C THR A 37 -9.26 -3.39 8.18
N THR A 38 -8.47 -2.33 8.05
CA THR A 38 -8.43 -1.53 6.82
C THR A 38 -7.88 -2.31 5.63
N LEU A 39 -6.83 -3.12 5.81
CA LEU A 39 -6.33 -3.99 4.73
C LEU A 39 -7.34 -5.06 4.31
N PHE A 40 -8.09 -5.60 5.27
CA PHE A 40 -9.18 -6.53 4.99
C PHE A 40 -10.31 -5.87 4.19
N GLU A 41 -10.73 -4.66 4.58
CA GLU A 41 -11.73 -3.88 3.85
C GLU A 41 -11.28 -3.56 2.42
N MET A 42 -10.04 -3.13 2.23
CA MET A 42 -9.46 -2.87 0.90
C MET A 42 -9.51 -4.12 0.02
N THR A 43 -9.16 -5.29 0.58
CA THR A 43 -9.27 -6.57 -0.12
C THR A 43 -10.72 -6.87 -0.50
N GLY A 44 -11.66 -6.59 0.39
CA GLY A 44 -13.09 -6.68 0.13
C GLY A 44 -13.55 -5.79 -1.03
N TRP A 45 -13.12 -4.53 -1.06
CA TRP A 45 -13.47 -3.58 -2.13
C TRP A 45 -12.92 -4.01 -3.48
N LEU A 46 -11.65 -4.43 -3.53
CA LEU A 46 -11.04 -4.95 -4.77
C LEU A 46 -11.79 -6.17 -5.30
N LYS A 47 -12.24 -7.06 -4.41
CA LYS A 47 -13.08 -8.20 -4.77
C LYS A 47 -14.45 -7.77 -5.29
N THR A 48 -15.09 -6.78 -4.68
CA THR A 48 -16.40 -6.25 -5.10
C THR A 48 -16.31 -5.56 -6.47
N LEU A 49 -15.24 -4.81 -6.72
CA LEU A 49 -15.00 -4.16 -8.02
C LEU A 49 -14.76 -5.15 -9.16
N GLY A 50 -14.27 -6.36 -8.85
CA GLY A 50 -14.04 -7.40 -9.85
C GLY A 50 -13.18 -6.89 -11.02
N ASP A 51 -13.72 -6.95 -12.24
CA ASP A 51 -13.01 -6.52 -13.45
C ASP A 51 -12.74 -5.01 -13.49
N GLU A 52 -13.56 -4.18 -12.83
CA GLU A 52 -13.34 -2.73 -12.75
C GLU A 52 -12.15 -2.39 -11.85
N GLY A 53 -11.83 -3.27 -10.89
CA GLY A 53 -10.70 -3.13 -9.97
C GLY A 53 -9.34 -3.46 -10.60
N LYS A 54 -9.31 -4.05 -11.80
CA LYS A 54 -8.07 -4.48 -12.47
C LYS A 54 -7.10 -3.33 -12.76
N ASN A 55 -7.64 -2.12 -12.94
CA ASN A 55 -6.85 -0.93 -13.21
C ASN A 55 -6.65 -0.07 -11.94
N LEU A 56 -7.00 -0.57 -10.76
CA LEU A 56 -6.82 0.14 -9.50
C LEU A 56 -5.52 -0.34 -8.84
N ASN A 57 -4.57 0.56 -8.67
CA ASN A 57 -3.36 0.25 -7.93
C ASN A 57 -3.60 0.42 -6.43
N ALA A 58 -3.11 -0.48 -5.59
CA ALA A 58 -3.19 -0.37 -4.14
C ALA A 58 -1.78 -0.27 -3.55
N TYR A 59 -1.55 0.75 -2.72
CA TYR A 59 -0.27 1.00 -2.07
C TYR A 59 -0.44 1.09 -0.56
N PHE A 60 0.41 0.39 0.17
CA PHE A 60 0.62 0.61 1.59
C PHE A 60 1.90 1.40 1.78
N VAL A 61 1.82 2.52 2.50
CA VAL A 61 2.97 3.37 2.83
C VAL A 61 3.15 3.35 4.34
N THR A 62 4.28 2.83 4.81
CA THR A 62 4.56 2.85 6.24
C THR A 62 4.79 4.28 6.75
N VAL A 63 4.27 4.59 7.93
CA VAL A 63 4.57 5.81 8.70
C VAL A 63 5.56 5.55 9.84
N ASP A 64 6.00 4.29 10.04
CA ASP A 64 7.00 3.86 11.04
C ASP A 64 8.19 3.14 10.37
N PRO A 65 9.00 3.86 9.57
CA PRO A 65 10.07 3.25 8.77
C PRO A 65 11.23 2.69 9.61
N GLU A 66 11.35 3.06 10.89
CA GLU A 66 12.37 2.51 11.78
C GLU A 66 12.09 1.04 12.14
N ARG A 67 10.81 0.65 12.13
CA ARG A 67 10.36 -0.71 12.49
C ARG A 67 9.85 -1.50 11.29
N ASP A 68 9.24 -0.83 10.33
CA ASP A 68 8.69 -1.42 9.12
C ASP A 68 9.74 -1.45 8.01
N THR A 69 10.75 -2.30 8.18
CA THR A 69 11.75 -2.53 7.12
C THR A 69 11.15 -3.39 5.99
N PRO A 70 11.72 -3.36 4.77
CA PRO A 70 11.25 -4.20 3.66
C PRO A 70 11.13 -5.70 3.99
N GLU A 71 11.94 -6.18 4.93
CA GLU A 71 11.91 -7.56 5.41
C GLU A 71 10.68 -7.85 6.30
N VAL A 72 10.15 -6.85 6.99
CA VAL A 72 9.01 -6.96 7.93
C VAL A 72 7.67 -6.80 7.20
N VAL A 73 7.60 -5.97 6.16
CA VAL A 73 6.35 -5.62 5.44
C VAL A 73 6.02 -6.61 4.29
N LYS A 74 6.71 -7.74 4.21
CA LYS A 74 6.59 -8.70 3.11
C LYS A 74 5.31 -9.54 3.13
#